data_AF-A0A9P0F0F0-F1
#
_entry.id   AF-A0A9P0F0F0-F1
#
_cell.length_a   1.000
_cell.length_b   1.000
_cell.length_c   1.000
_cell.angle_alpha   90.00
_cell.angle_beta   90.00
_cell.angle_gamma   90.00
#
_symmetry.space_group_name_H-M   'P 1'
#
loop_
_entity.id
_entity.type
_entity.pdbx_description
1 polymer ?
#
loop_
_entity_poly.entity_id
_entity_poly.type
_entity_poly.pdbx_seq_one_letter_code
_entity_poly.pdbx_strand_id
1 'polypeptide(L)'
;MSGATPKRKFRLDGVFPPLPTPFDKDDNIDFNAWKKNVALWEKIPFKGYVLGGSCSELPYISPEERLALIRETRKLISNDRLIIGGSTCESTKATCELSIAMAKEGADAVLVLPPFYFKSNMSDAVLLDHFTTVANRSPIPVLIYNYVAITGFDLPLSVLTKLAAHPNIVGIKDTDVTKIGGLSVATQNEQFDILEASAGCLLAGILAGSVGSINGLCVVYGEAVCQLYELSMSKQYEKARELQMKLVEPEITVRIEAINDILETWSPRFESRHGHPRILRGSPTEAVTPCHGRCPRGNQSLFEKIGFFQKPVMSRK
;
A
#
# COMPACT_ATOMS: atom_id res chain seq x y z
N MET A 1 -15.21 31.31 -18.44
CA MET A 1 -15.84 31.28 -17.10
C MET A 1 -15.15 30.19 -16.30
N SER A 2 -14.17 30.54 -15.45
CA SER A 2 -13.50 29.57 -14.58
C SER A 2 -14.43 29.26 -13.41
N GLY A 3 -15.31 28.27 -13.57
CA GLY A 3 -16.05 27.70 -12.45
C GLY A 3 -15.04 27.15 -11.46
N ALA A 4 -15.02 27.70 -10.24
CA ALA A 4 -14.20 27.18 -9.16
C ALA A 4 -14.53 25.69 -9.00
N THR A 5 -13.52 24.83 -9.17
CA THR A 5 -13.65 23.40 -8.92
C THR A 5 -14.12 23.23 -7.46
N PRO A 6 -15.22 22.52 -7.19
CA PRO A 6 -15.71 22.37 -5.83
C PRO A 6 -14.60 21.82 -4.93
N LYS A 7 -14.44 22.42 -3.74
CA LYS A 7 -13.45 21.97 -2.75
C LYS A 7 -13.69 20.49 -2.43
N ARG A 8 -12.76 19.64 -2.84
CA ARG A 8 -12.80 18.19 -2.64
C ARG A 8 -12.76 17.86 -1.14
N LYS A 9 -13.73 17.07 -0.65
CA LYS A 9 -13.89 16.76 0.79
C LYS A 9 -12.80 15.86 1.37
N PHE A 10 -12.24 14.95 0.57
CA PHE A 10 -11.20 14.00 0.97
C PHE A 10 -10.25 13.80 -0.21
N ARG A 11 -8.94 13.83 0.03
CA ARG A 11 -7.92 13.76 -1.01
C ARG A 11 -6.81 12.79 -0.66
N LEU A 12 -6.42 12.00 -1.64
CA LEU A 12 -5.42 10.93 -1.53
C LEU A 12 -4.13 11.24 -2.28
N ASP A 13 -3.86 12.51 -2.62
CA ASP A 13 -2.58 12.87 -3.21
C ASP A 13 -1.42 12.66 -2.22
N GLY A 14 -0.48 11.83 -2.61
CA GLY A 14 0.69 11.48 -1.82
C GLY A 14 1.00 9.99 -1.78
N VAL A 15 1.92 9.62 -0.89
CA VAL A 15 2.46 8.26 -0.77
C VAL A 15 2.01 7.63 0.54
N PHE A 16 1.54 6.37 0.47
CA PHE A 16 1.06 5.61 1.61
C PHE A 16 1.72 4.22 1.63
N PRO A 17 2.61 3.92 2.58
CA PRO A 17 3.12 2.56 2.75
C PRO A 17 2.03 1.64 3.34
N PRO A 18 1.80 0.45 2.77
CA PRO A 18 1.06 -0.61 3.41
C PRO A 18 1.93 -1.30 4.46
N LEU A 19 1.62 -1.05 5.74
CA LEU A 19 2.52 -1.41 6.83
C LEU A 19 2.47 -2.91 7.16
N PRO A 20 3.63 -3.55 7.34
CA PRO A 20 3.77 -4.96 7.74
C PRO A 20 3.46 -5.15 9.22
N THR A 21 2.79 -6.24 9.59
CA THR A 21 2.44 -6.52 10.99
C THR A 21 3.58 -7.31 11.67
N PRO A 22 4.25 -6.77 12.70
CA PRO A 22 5.25 -7.52 13.46
C PRO A 22 4.55 -8.46 14.46
N PHE A 23 5.09 -9.67 14.60
CA PHE A 23 4.62 -10.65 15.57
C PHE A 23 5.71 -11.03 16.57
N ASP A 24 5.30 -11.38 17.79
CA ASP A 24 6.20 -11.93 18.80
C ASP A 24 6.37 -13.45 18.63
N LYS A 25 7.21 -14.05 19.50
CA LYS A 25 7.48 -15.49 19.49
C LYS A 25 6.24 -16.37 19.76
N ASP A 26 5.20 -15.80 20.36
CA ASP A 26 3.97 -16.48 20.76
C ASP A 26 2.82 -16.22 19.76
N ASP A 27 3.13 -15.61 18.61
CA ASP A 27 2.19 -15.29 17.51
C ASP A 27 1.20 -14.15 17.80
N ASN A 28 1.46 -13.36 18.84
CA ASN A 28 0.71 -12.14 19.08
C ASN A 28 1.33 -10.98 18.30
N ILE A 29 0.54 -9.96 17.98
CA ILE A 29 1.09 -8.72 17.42
C ILE A 29 2.06 -8.08 18.42
N ASP A 30 3.29 -7.82 17.99
CA ASP A 30 4.29 -7.13 18.79
C ASP A 30 4.07 -5.61 18.69
N PHE A 31 3.23 -5.07 19.57
CA PHE A 31 2.97 -3.64 19.62
C PHE A 31 4.18 -2.79 20.06
N ASN A 32 5.19 -3.39 20.71
CA ASN A 32 6.43 -2.66 21.02
C ASN A 32 7.27 -2.46 19.76
N ALA A 33 7.43 -3.50 18.94
CA ALA A 33 8.05 -3.40 17.63
C ALA A 33 7.25 -2.47 16.70
N TRP A 34 5.91 -2.59 16.69
CA TRP A 34 5.02 -1.70 15.93
C TRP A 34 5.29 -0.23 16.24
N LYS A 35 5.33 0.13 17.53
CA LYS A 35 5.58 1.50 17.97
C LYS A 35 6.93 2.03 17.50
N LYS A 36 7.99 1.23 17.56
CA LYS A 36 9.33 1.62 17.08
C LYS A 36 9.33 1.86 15.57
N ASN A 37 8.70 0.98 14.81
CA ASN A 37 8.63 1.09 13.35
C ASN A 37 7.82 2.31 12.91
N VAL A 38 6.64 2.54 13.52
CA VAL A 38 5.82 3.73 13.25
C VAL A 38 6.58 5.02 13.53
N ALA A 39 7.37 5.08 14.62
CA ALA A 39 8.20 6.24 14.94
C ALA A 39 9.32 6.50 13.90
N LEU A 40 9.77 5.47 13.18
CA LEU A 40 10.71 5.64 12.06
C LEU A 40 9.99 6.16 10.81
N TRP A 41 8.82 5.60 10.49
CA TRP A 41 8.04 6.03 9.31
C TRP A 41 7.48 7.45 9.44
N GLU A 42 7.15 7.91 10.65
CA GLU A 42 6.67 9.30 10.88
C GLU A 42 7.68 10.38 10.49
N LYS A 43 8.97 10.02 10.37
CA LYS A 43 10.03 10.93 9.90
C LYS A 43 10.02 11.14 8.38
N ILE A 44 9.30 10.28 7.65
CA ILE A 44 9.19 10.32 6.19
C ILE A 44 7.90 11.07 5.82
N PRO A 45 7.88 11.90 4.75
CA PRO A 45 6.72 12.71 4.39
C PRO A 45 5.60 11.89 3.71
N PHE A 46 5.15 10.79 4.33
CA PHE A 46 4.01 10.02 3.87
C PHE A 46 2.69 10.75 4.08
N LYS A 47 1.74 10.62 3.17
CA LYS A 47 0.40 11.22 3.36
C LYS A 47 -0.40 10.52 4.46
N GLY A 48 -0.08 9.27 4.71
CA GLY A 48 -0.72 8.42 5.70
C GLY A 48 -0.23 6.98 5.57
N TYR A 49 -0.95 6.06 6.18
CA TYR A 49 -0.59 4.65 6.27
C TYR A 49 -1.74 3.75 5.85
N VAL A 50 -1.42 2.63 5.21
CA VAL A 50 -2.40 1.56 4.93
C VAL A 50 -2.14 0.42 5.91
N LEU A 51 -3.18 0.01 6.64
CA LEU A 51 -3.10 -1.00 7.69
C LEU A 51 -4.07 -2.15 7.37
N GLY A 52 -3.72 -3.39 7.71
CA GLY A 52 -4.57 -4.54 7.45
C GLY A 52 -4.78 -4.82 5.96
N GLY A 53 -3.85 -4.39 5.11
CA GLY A 53 -3.81 -4.74 3.68
C GLY A 53 -3.02 -6.02 3.42
N SER A 54 -2.78 -6.38 2.16
CA SER A 54 -2.04 -7.60 1.79
C SER A 54 -0.66 -7.69 2.44
N CYS A 55 0.07 -6.57 2.51
CA CYS A 55 1.40 -6.49 3.16
C CYS A 55 1.32 -6.66 4.69
N SER A 56 0.16 -6.42 5.30
CA SER A 56 -0.08 -6.60 6.74
C SER A 56 -0.46 -8.04 7.10
N GLU A 57 -0.36 -8.99 6.16
CA GLU A 57 -0.83 -10.38 6.33
C GLU A 57 -2.35 -10.46 6.55
N LEU A 58 -3.13 -9.65 5.81
CA LEU A 58 -4.61 -9.60 5.90
C LEU A 58 -5.28 -10.97 6.14
N PRO A 59 -5.05 -12.03 5.34
CA PRO A 59 -5.73 -13.30 5.54
C PRO A 59 -5.39 -14.01 6.86
N TYR A 60 -4.30 -13.63 7.52
CA TYR A 60 -3.77 -14.28 8.72
C TYR A 60 -4.02 -13.51 10.00
N ILE A 61 -4.38 -12.22 9.93
CA ILE A 61 -4.78 -11.42 11.09
C ILE A 61 -6.30 -11.32 11.22
N SER A 62 -6.78 -11.58 12.44
CA SER A 62 -8.19 -11.51 12.79
C SER A 62 -8.77 -10.09 12.66
N PRO A 63 -10.08 -9.93 12.48
CA PRO A 63 -10.72 -8.62 12.50
C PRO A 63 -10.37 -7.81 13.76
N GLU A 64 -10.32 -8.44 14.93
CA GLU A 64 -10.00 -7.80 16.21
C GLU A 64 -8.55 -7.29 16.24
N GLU A 65 -7.61 -8.07 15.71
CA GLU A 65 -6.21 -7.67 15.55
C GLU A 65 -6.06 -6.49 14.58
N ARG A 66 -6.81 -6.50 13.47
CA ARG A 66 -6.83 -5.37 12.52
C ARG A 66 -7.33 -4.09 13.20
N LEU A 67 -8.42 -4.18 13.97
CA LEU A 67 -8.96 -3.06 14.75
C LEU A 67 -7.96 -2.55 15.78
N ALA A 68 -7.24 -3.45 16.47
CA ALA A 68 -6.19 -3.08 17.40
C ALA A 68 -5.04 -2.33 16.70
N LEU A 69 -4.61 -2.76 15.49
CA LEU A 69 -3.61 -2.04 14.70
C LEU A 69 -4.07 -0.62 14.34
N ILE A 70 -5.32 -0.42 13.91
CA ILE A 70 -5.87 0.92 13.65
C ILE A 70 -5.77 1.77 14.91
N ARG A 71 -6.32 1.26 16.02
CA ARG A 71 -6.40 1.98 17.29
C ARG A 71 -5.02 2.37 17.82
N GLU A 72 -4.07 1.44 17.83
CA GLU A 72 -2.73 1.73 18.33
C GLU A 72 -1.98 2.69 17.40
N THR A 73 -2.13 2.56 16.08
CA THR A 73 -1.49 3.49 15.13
C THR A 73 -2.02 4.91 15.26
N ARG A 74 -3.34 5.06 15.44
CA ARG A 74 -3.95 6.39 15.61
C ARG A 74 -3.40 7.14 16.83
N LYS A 75 -2.98 6.43 17.89
CA LYS A 75 -2.32 7.05 19.06
C LYS A 75 -0.87 7.49 18.79
N LEU A 76 -0.24 6.95 17.76
CA LEU A 76 1.19 7.09 17.51
C LEU A 76 1.53 8.11 16.42
N ILE A 77 0.61 8.33 15.47
CA ILE A 77 0.85 9.19 14.31
C ILE A 77 0.22 10.57 14.48
N SER A 78 0.74 11.53 13.73
CA SER A 78 0.24 12.90 13.70
C SER A 78 -1.19 12.98 13.13
N ASN A 79 -2.02 13.92 13.61
CA ASN A 79 -3.43 14.05 13.23
C ASN A 79 -3.66 14.40 11.75
N ASP A 80 -2.63 14.91 11.06
CA ASP A 80 -2.65 15.21 9.63
C ASP A 80 -2.31 14.00 8.75
N ARG A 81 -1.86 12.89 9.35
CA ARG A 81 -1.61 11.61 8.68
C ARG A 81 -2.87 10.76 8.64
N LEU A 82 -3.27 10.35 7.45
CA LEU A 82 -4.43 9.50 7.24
C LEU A 82 -4.13 8.03 7.61
N ILE A 83 -5.13 7.30 8.08
CA ILE A 83 -5.12 5.84 8.19
C ILE A 83 -6.17 5.27 7.22
N ILE A 84 -5.71 4.39 6.35
CA ILE A 84 -6.56 3.61 5.45
C ILE A 84 -6.60 2.17 5.98
N GLY A 85 -7.75 1.71 6.46
CA GLY A 85 -7.92 0.36 7.01
C GLY A 85 -8.38 -0.67 5.97
N GLY A 86 -7.70 -1.79 5.86
CA GLY A 86 -8.10 -2.90 5.00
C GLY A 86 -9.28 -3.68 5.58
N SER A 87 -10.50 -3.31 5.20
CA SER A 87 -11.73 -3.89 5.76
C SER A 87 -12.27 -5.09 4.97
N THR A 88 -11.48 -5.62 4.03
CA THR A 88 -11.90 -6.74 3.15
C THR A 88 -12.25 -7.99 3.96
N CYS A 89 -13.46 -8.48 3.70
CA CYS A 89 -13.96 -9.81 4.04
C CYS A 89 -14.64 -10.41 2.79
N GLU A 90 -14.78 -11.74 2.73
CA GLU A 90 -15.47 -12.40 1.59
C GLU A 90 -16.98 -12.09 1.53
N SER A 91 -17.62 -11.81 2.67
CA SER A 91 -19.04 -11.42 2.67
C SER A 91 -19.21 -9.90 2.73
N THR A 92 -20.13 -9.37 1.92
CA THR A 92 -20.50 -7.94 1.93
C THR A 92 -20.89 -7.46 3.34
N LYS A 93 -21.64 -8.28 4.08
CA LYS A 93 -22.07 -7.96 5.46
C LYS A 93 -20.86 -7.78 6.37
N ALA A 94 -19.93 -8.74 6.38
CA ALA A 94 -18.73 -8.65 7.23
C ALA A 94 -17.83 -7.48 6.83
N THR A 95 -17.69 -7.19 5.53
CA THR A 95 -16.93 -6.01 5.06
C THR A 95 -17.57 -4.72 5.57
N CYS A 96 -18.91 -4.61 5.56
CA CYS A 96 -19.61 -3.44 6.12
C CYS A 96 -19.39 -3.31 7.63
N GLU A 97 -19.56 -4.40 8.38
CA GLU A 97 -19.39 -4.42 9.84
C GLU A 97 -17.97 -4.03 10.23
N LEU A 98 -16.96 -4.59 9.56
CA LEU A 98 -15.55 -4.26 9.80
C LEU A 98 -15.23 -2.81 9.39
N SER A 99 -15.79 -2.30 8.29
CA SER A 99 -15.59 -0.89 7.90
C SER A 99 -16.15 0.08 8.94
N ILE A 100 -17.33 -0.22 9.49
CA ILE A 100 -17.94 0.57 10.57
C ILE A 100 -17.09 0.50 11.84
N ALA A 101 -16.57 -0.67 12.19
CA ALA A 101 -15.71 -0.84 13.35
C ALA A 101 -14.37 -0.09 13.18
N MET A 102 -13.72 -0.17 12.01
CA MET A 102 -12.47 0.54 11.72
C MET A 102 -12.63 2.06 11.82
N ALA A 103 -13.77 2.59 11.37
CA ALA A 103 -14.07 4.01 11.55
C ALA A 103 -14.12 4.43 13.03
N LYS A 104 -14.69 3.59 13.91
CA LYS A 104 -14.74 3.86 15.35
C LYS A 104 -13.36 3.85 16.00
N GLU A 105 -12.43 3.05 15.47
CA GLU A 105 -11.05 2.98 15.96
C GLU A 105 -10.14 4.08 15.39
N GLY A 106 -10.66 4.93 14.47
CA GLY A 106 -9.96 6.09 13.95
C GLY A 106 -9.29 5.92 12.59
N ALA A 107 -9.80 4.99 11.76
CA ALA A 107 -9.49 4.97 10.34
C ALA A 107 -10.20 6.14 9.63
N ASP A 108 -9.51 6.75 8.66
CA ASP A 108 -10.00 7.89 7.86
C ASP A 108 -10.64 7.43 6.55
N ALA A 109 -10.28 6.24 6.07
CA ALA A 109 -10.88 5.56 4.93
C ALA A 109 -10.69 4.04 5.05
N VAL A 110 -11.38 3.27 4.21
CA VAL A 110 -11.18 1.82 4.10
C VAL A 110 -10.75 1.39 2.70
N LEU A 111 -9.91 0.35 2.62
CA LEU A 111 -9.45 -0.28 1.38
C LEU A 111 -10.10 -1.66 1.21
N VAL A 112 -10.81 -1.86 0.09
CA VAL A 112 -11.69 -3.02 -0.10
C VAL A 112 -11.38 -3.73 -1.42
N LEU A 113 -10.96 -5.01 -1.34
CA LEU A 113 -10.92 -5.92 -2.49
C LEU A 113 -12.34 -6.42 -2.80
N PRO A 114 -12.65 -6.78 -4.06
CA PRO A 114 -13.87 -7.54 -4.34
C PRO A 114 -13.81 -8.91 -3.64
N PRO A 115 -14.94 -9.54 -3.27
CA PRO A 115 -14.95 -10.95 -2.91
C PRO A 115 -14.37 -11.79 -4.04
N PHE A 116 -13.54 -12.79 -3.72
CA PHE A 116 -12.81 -13.53 -4.75
C PHE A 116 -12.77 -15.04 -4.54
N TYR A 117 -13.22 -15.56 -3.41
CA TYR A 117 -13.28 -17.01 -3.20
C TYR A 117 -14.18 -17.71 -4.24
N PHE A 118 -15.34 -17.11 -4.55
CA PHE A 118 -16.26 -17.57 -5.59
C PHE A 118 -16.16 -16.74 -6.87
N LYS A 119 -14.94 -16.48 -7.36
CA LYS A 119 -14.67 -15.60 -8.52
C LYS A 119 -15.52 -15.87 -9.77
N SER A 120 -15.92 -17.12 -10.02
CA SER A 120 -16.80 -17.47 -11.17
C SER A 120 -18.19 -16.82 -11.10
N ASN A 121 -18.63 -16.42 -9.91
CA ASN A 121 -19.92 -15.77 -9.68
C ASN A 121 -19.81 -14.24 -9.54
N MET A 122 -18.60 -13.68 -9.63
CA MET A 122 -18.36 -12.25 -9.50
C MET A 122 -18.63 -11.52 -10.81
N SER A 123 -19.90 -11.54 -11.24
CA SER A 123 -20.36 -10.75 -12.38
C SER A 123 -20.30 -9.24 -12.09
N ASP A 124 -20.30 -8.42 -13.14
CA ASP A 124 -20.37 -6.95 -13.02
C ASP A 124 -21.47 -6.46 -12.08
N ALA A 125 -22.66 -7.09 -12.13
CA ALA A 125 -23.78 -6.73 -11.26
C ALA A 125 -23.50 -7.04 -9.78
N VAL A 126 -22.87 -8.17 -9.49
CA VAL A 126 -22.49 -8.56 -8.11
C VAL A 126 -21.40 -7.65 -7.57
N LEU A 127 -20.41 -7.31 -8.40
CA LEU A 127 -19.34 -6.38 -8.02
C LEU A 127 -19.89 -4.98 -7.73
N LEU A 128 -20.79 -4.48 -8.60
CA LEU A 128 -21.47 -3.20 -8.38
C LEU A 128 -22.26 -3.18 -7.08
N ASP A 129 -23.05 -4.22 -6.83
CA ASP A 129 -23.87 -4.34 -5.62
C ASP A 129 -23.01 -4.40 -4.35
N HIS A 130 -21.92 -5.19 -4.36
CA HIS A 130 -21.01 -5.31 -3.23
C HIS A 130 -20.41 -3.95 -2.84
N PHE A 131 -19.74 -3.28 -3.78
CA PHE A 131 -19.07 -2.00 -3.49
C PHE A 131 -20.06 -0.89 -3.15
N THR A 132 -21.21 -0.83 -3.84
CA THR A 132 -22.26 0.14 -3.53
C THR A 132 -22.84 -0.09 -2.13
N THR A 133 -23.07 -1.34 -1.74
CA THR A 133 -23.57 -1.68 -0.40
C THR A 133 -22.55 -1.30 0.68
N VAL A 134 -21.27 -1.60 0.48
CA VAL A 134 -20.20 -1.21 1.41
C VAL A 134 -20.11 0.31 1.51
N ALA A 135 -20.12 1.03 0.39
CA ALA A 135 -20.01 2.48 0.37
C ALA A 135 -21.24 3.18 0.98
N ASN A 136 -22.44 2.62 0.84
CA ASN A 136 -23.65 3.13 1.48
C ASN A 136 -23.65 2.96 3.00
N ARG A 137 -23.02 1.90 3.51
CA ARG A 137 -22.99 1.59 4.96
C ARG A 137 -21.76 2.10 5.68
N SER A 138 -20.66 2.33 4.97
CA SER A 138 -19.43 2.82 5.56
C SER A 138 -19.57 4.29 5.99
N PRO A 139 -19.28 4.64 7.26
CA PRO A 139 -19.32 6.02 7.72
C PRO A 139 -18.11 6.85 7.24
N ILE A 140 -17.10 6.18 6.67
CA ILE A 140 -15.87 6.77 6.14
C ILE A 140 -15.69 6.40 4.66
N PRO A 141 -14.92 7.19 3.89
CA PRO A 141 -14.64 6.92 2.49
C PRO A 141 -14.16 5.50 2.17
N VAL A 142 -14.61 4.96 1.04
CA VAL A 142 -14.20 3.66 0.51
C VAL A 142 -13.25 3.84 -0.66
N LEU A 143 -12.14 3.10 -0.61
CA LEU A 143 -11.16 2.98 -1.67
C LEU A 143 -11.22 1.57 -2.25
N ILE A 144 -11.41 1.46 -3.56
CA ILE A 144 -11.42 0.18 -4.25
C ILE A 144 -9.99 -0.34 -4.32
N TYR A 145 -9.79 -1.63 -4.05
CA TYR A 145 -8.52 -2.30 -4.28
C TYR A 145 -8.69 -3.28 -5.44
N ASN A 146 -8.06 -2.99 -6.58
CA ASN A 146 -7.96 -3.94 -7.68
C ASN A 146 -6.61 -4.65 -7.65
N TYR A 147 -6.60 -5.98 -7.49
CA TYR A 147 -5.36 -6.74 -7.41
C TYR A 147 -5.47 -8.18 -7.93
N VAL A 148 -5.31 -8.31 -9.25
CA VAL A 148 -5.46 -9.55 -10.01
C VAL A 148 -4.61 -10.71 -9.46
N ALA A 149 -3.41 -10.41 -8.95
CA ALA A 149 -2.51 -11.43 -8.41
C ALA A 149 -3.13 -12.21 -7.22
N ILE A 150 -4.06 -11.60 -6.48
CA ILE A 150 -4.76 -12.22 -5.36
C ILE A 150 -6.17 -12.65 -5.75
N THR A 151 -6.92 -11.78 -6.45
CA THR A 151 -8.32 -12.04 -6.77
C THR A 151 -8.48 -13.05 -7.91
N GLY A 152 -7.49 -13.16 -8.80
CA GLY A 152 -7.52 -14.02 -9.98
C GLY A 152 -8.45 -13.52 -11.08
N PHE A 153 -8.96 -12.29 -10.98
CA PHE A 153 -9.71 -11.59 -12.02
C PHE A 153 -9.52 -10.09 -11.85
N ASP A 154 -9.77 -9.37 -12.93
CA ASP A 154 -9.59 -7.93 -13.02
C ASP A 154 -10.93 -7.20 -12.96
N LEU A 155 -11.00 -6.08 -12.22
CA LEU A 155 -12.23 -5.27 -12.16
C LEU A 155 -12.45 -4.52 -13.49
N PRO A 156 -13.57 -4.74 -14.21
CA PRO A 156 -13.80 -4.09 -15.49
C PRO A 156 -13.89 -2.57 -15.38
N LEU A 157 -13.33 -1.85 -16.38
CA LEU A 157 -13.41 -0.39 -16.44
C LEU A 157 -14.87 0.10 -16.40
N SER A 158 -15.79 -0.62 -17.05
CA SER A 158 -17.24 -0.34 -17.03
C SER A 158 -17.86 -0.35 -15.63
N VAL A 159 -17.39 -1.24 -14.74
CA VAL A 159 -17.82 -1.34 -13.34
C VAL A 159 -17.20 -0.19 -12.54
N LEU A 160 -15.90 0.01 -12.68
CA LEU A 160 -15.16 1.04 -11.94
C LEU A 160 -15.67 2.45 -12.22
N THR A 161 -15.95 2.79 -13.49
CA THR A 161 -16.51 4.10 -13.86
C THR A 161 -17.87 4.35 -13.22
N LYS A 162 -18.73 3.33 -13.11
CA LYS A 162 -20.03 3.46 -12.41
C LYS A 162 -19.84 3.65 -10.91
N LEU A 163 -18.91 2.93 -10.30
CA LEU A 163 -18.59 3.06 -8.87
C LEU A 163 -17.98 4.41 -8.54
N ALA A 164 -17.18 4.98 -9.45
CA ALA A 164 -16.54 6.29 -9.25
C ALA A 164 -17.54 7.45 -9.09
N ALA A 165 -18.77 7.31 -9.60
CA ALA A 165 -19.84 8.29 -9.40
C ALA A 165 -20.47 8.24 -7.99
N HIS A 166 -20.16 7.22 -7.18
CA HIS A 166 -20.71 7.10 -5.84
C HIS A 166 -20.01 8.09 -4.88
N PRO A 167 -20.74 8.94 -4.12
CA PRO A 167 -20.13 10.03 -3.35
C PRO A 167 -19.20 9.58 -2.21
N ASN A 168 -19.33 8.32 -1.78
CA ASN A 168 -18.48 7.72 -0.74
C ASN A 168 -17.44 6.74 -1.27
N ILE A 169 -17.34 6.55 -2.60
CA ILE A 169 -16.23 5.81 -3.21
C ILE A 169 -15.26 6.84 -3.78
N VAL A 170 -14.16 7.05 -3.08
CA VAL A 170 -13.27 8.20 -3.33
C VAL A 170 -12.08 7.87 -4.20
N GLY A 171 -11.92 6.61 -4.61
CA GLY A 171 -10.80 6.24 -5.47
C GLY A 171 -10.56 4.75 -5.62
N ILE A 172 -9.39 4.44 -6.17
CA ILE A 172 -8.91 3.09 -6.41
C ILE A 172 -7.40 3.00 -6.24
N LYS A 173 -6.95 1.83 -5.75
CA LYS A 173 -5.57 1.34 -5.84
C LYS A 173 -5.48 0.33 -6.98
N ASP A 174 -4.62 0.58 -7.97
CA ASP A 174 -4.42 -0.30 -9.14
C ASP A 174 -2.93 -0.37 -9.55
N THR A 175 -2.54 -1.46 -10.22
CA THR A 175 -1.18 -1.70 -10.72
C THR A 175 -1.04 -1.58 -12.24
N ASP A 176 -2.15 -1.52 -12.99
CA ASP A 176 -2.13 -1.44 -14.45
C ASP A 176 -2.20 0.02 -14.94
N VAL A 177 -1.07 0.53 -15.42
CA VAL A 177 -0.94 1.90 -15.95
C VAL A 177 -1.92 2.19 -17.11
N THR A 178 -2.23 1.18 -17.94
CA THR A 178 -3.19 1.36 -19.04
C THR A 178 -4.58 1.61 -18.50
N LYS A 179 -4.97 0.86 -17.46
CA LYS A 179 -6.25 1.06 -16.78
C LYS A 179 -6.28 2.38 -16.01
N ILE A 180 -5.19 2.75 -15.34
CA ILE A 180 -5.06 4.06 -14.67
C ILE A 180 -5.36 5.18 -15.67
N GLY A 181 -4.77 5.12 -16.87
CA GLY A 181 -5.09 6.07 -17.96
C GLY A 181 -6.56 6.05 -18.38
N GLY A 182 -7.12 4.86 -18.58
CA GLY A 182 -8.53 4.69 -18.93
C GLY A 182 -9.48 5.27 -17.86
N LEU A 183 -9.20 5.02 -16.58
CA LEU A 183 -9.95 5.57 -15.45
C LEU A 183 -9.80 7.08 -15.37
N SER A 184 -8.58 7.61 -15.51
CA SER A 184 -8.34 9.06 -15.45
C SER A 184 -9.18 9.82 -16.48
N VAL A 185 -9.38 9.25 -17.67
CA VAL A 185 -10.26 9.83 -18.70
C VAL A 185 -11.73 9.65 -18.33
N ALA A 186 -12.12 8.44 -17.89
CA ALA A 186 -13.51 8.10 -17.62
C ALA A 186 -14.10 8.80 -16.38
N THR A 187 -13.26 9.14 -15.40
CA THR A 187 -13.68 9.70 -14.11
C THR A 187 -13.25 11.15 -13.91
N GLN A 188 -12.86 11.87 -14.98
CA GLN A 188 -12.36 13.25 -14.91
C GLN A 188 -13.32 14.26 -14.26
N ASN A 189 -14.63 13.96 -14.28
CA ASN A 189 -15.68 14.80 -13.68
C ASN A 189 -16.09 14.32 -12.27
N GLU A 190 -15.52 13.21 -11.81
CA GLU A 190 -15.82 12.62 -10.52
C GLU A 190 -14.76 12.99 -9.48
N GLN A 191 -15.13 12.91 -8.20
CA GLN A 191 -14.18 13.10 -7.11
C GLN A 191 -13.45 11.79 -6.78
N PHE A 192 -12.87 11.14 -7.78
CA PHE A 192 -12.27 9.81 -7.69
C PHE A 192 -10.74 9.82 -7.90
N ASP A 193 -9.97 9.49 -6.86
CA ASP A 193 -8.50 9.44 -6.87
C ASP A 193 -7.97 8.08 -7.31
N ILE A 194 -7.00 8.08 -8.22
CA ILE A 194 -6.36 6.85 -8.69
C ILE A 194 -4.96 6.79 -8.07
N LEU A 195 -4.62 5.66 -7.45
CA LEU A 195 -3.33 5.45 -6.79
C LEU A 195 -2.61 4.27 -7.43
N GLU A 196 -1.41 4.54 -7.94
CA GLU A 196 -0.49 3.54 -8.48
C GLU A 196 0.02 2.63 -7.36
N ALA A 197 -0.05 1.32 -7.56
CA ALA A 197 0.26 0.33 -6.54
C ALA A 197 1.66 -0.27 -6.64
N SER A 198 2.46 0.13 -7.64
CA SER A 198 3.83 -0.30 -7.85
C SER A 198 4.79 0.89 -7.90
N ALA A 199 5.84 0.88 -7.07
CA ALA A 199 6.87 1.92 -7.15
C ALA A 199 7.71 1.81 -8.44
N GLY A 200 7.76 0.62 -9.06
CA GLY A 200 8.50 0.36 -10.30
C GLY A 200 7.94 1.05 -11.54
N CYS A 201 6.73 1.60 -11.46
CA CYS A 201 6.09 2.35 -12.54
C CYS A 201 5.40 3.64 -12.06
N LEU A 202 5.74 4.16 -10.88
CA LEU A 202 5.11 5.34 -10.29
C LEU A 202 5.10 6.57 -11.20
N LEU A 203 6.23 6.87 -11.86
CA LEU A 203 6.29 8.00 -12.80
C LEU A 203 5.29 7.81 -13.96
N ALA A 204 5.22 6.61 -14.52
CA ALA A 204 4.29 6.31 -15.62
C ALA A 204 2.83 6.39 -15.15
N GLY A 205 2.52 5.88 -13.96
CA GLY A 205 1.21 5.99 -13.34
C GLY A 205 0.79 7.45 -13.14
N ILE A 206 1.69 8.31 -12.63
CA ILE A 206 1.41 9.75 -12.45
C ILE A 206 1.15 10.44 -13.79
N LEU A 207 1.95 10.15 -14.81
CA LEU A 207 1.73 10.68 -16.17
C LEU A 207 0.40 10.20 -16.77
N ALA A 208 -0.06 9.00 -16.39
CA ALA A 208 -1.35 8.44 -16.79
C ALA A 208 -2.55 8.94 -15.96
N GLY A 209 -2.33 9.74 -14.91
CA GLY A 209 -3.40 10.34 -14.10
C GLY A 209 -3.50 9.84 -12.65
N SER A 210 -2.58 9.00 -12.19
CA SER A 210 -2.46 8.69 -10.76
C SER A 210 -2.10 9.94 -9.97
N VAL A 211 -2.73 10.14 -8.82
CA VAL A 211 -2.47 11.28 -7.92
C VAL A 211 -1.53 10.93 -6.78
N GLY A 212 -1.14 9.66 -6.64
CA GLY A 212 -0.39 9.17 -5.50
C GLY A 212 -0.01 7.71 -5.64
N SER A 213 0.33 7.08 -4.51
CA SER A 213 0.75 5.68 -4.52
C SER A 213 0.48 4.93 -3.21
N ILE A 214 0.09 3.66 -3.33
CA ILE A 214 0.10 2.68 -2.24
C ILE A 214 0.96 1.48 -2.66
N ASN A 215 2.24 1.44 -2.30
CA ASN A 215 3.14 0.36 -2.70
C ASN A 215 4.01 -0.12 -1.54
N GLY A 216 4.39 -1.41 -1.57
CA GLY A 216 5.16 -2.06 -0.50
C GLY A 216 6.59 -1.57 -0.37
N LEU A 217 7.22 -1.12 -1.47
CA LEU A 217 8.60 -0.64 -1.45
C LEU A 217 8.79 0.57 -0.53
N CYS A 218 7.75 1.38 -0.32
CA CYS A 218 7.76 2.51 0.61
C CYS A 218 8.12 2.12 2.04
N VAL A 219 7.85 0.89 2.47
CA VAL A 219 8.16 0.42 3.83
C VAL A 219 9.67 0.48 4.10
N VAL A 220 10.49 0.25 3.06
CA VAL A 220 11.96 0.21 3.14
C VAL A 220 12.60 1.45 2.50
N TYR A 221 12.09 1.89 1.34
CA TYR A 221 12.63 2.99 0.54
C TYR A 221 11.74 4.24 0.56
N GLY A 222 11.03 4.49 1.65
CA GLY A 222 10.05 5.56 1.78
C GLY A 222 10.51 6.93 1.30
N GLU A 223 11.68 7.39 1.73
CA GLU A 223 12.25 8.69 1.34
C GLU A 223 12.43 8.79 -0.18
N ALA A 224 12.96 7.73 -0.81
CA ALA A 224 13.19 7.69 -2.26
C ALA A 224 11.87 7.67 -3.05
N VAL A 225 10.86 6.96 -2.56
CA VAL A 225 9.55 6.91 -3.24
C VAL A 225 8.81 8.24 -3.08
N CYS A 226 8.86 8.88 -1.90
CA CYS A 226 8.34 10.23 -1.69
C CYS A 226 9.05 11.24 -2.61
N GLN A 227 10.37 11.16 -2.73
CA GLN A 227 11.13 12.03 -3.65
C GLN A 227 10.73 11.80 -5.12
N LEU A 228 10.52 10.54 -5.53
CA LEU A 228 10.05 10.22 -6.88
C LEU A 228 8.67 10.83 -7.14
N TYR A 229 7.74 10.69 -6.19
CA TYR A 229 6.42 11.31 -6.24
C TYR A 229 6.53 12.84 -6.38
N GLU A 230 7.32 13.51 -5.54
CA GLU A 230 7.50 14.97 -5.57
C GLU A 230 8.09 15.47 -6.90
N LEU A 231 9.13 14.80 -7.41
CA LEU A 231 9.74 15.14 -8.70
C LEU A 231 8.73 14.97 -9.84
N SER A 232 7.93 13.90 -9.80
CA SER A 232 6.92 13.61 -10.82
C SER A 232 5.80 14.64 -10.81
N MET A 233 5.25 14.97 -9.63
CA MET A 233 4.21 15.99 -9.47
C MET A 233 4.70 17.40 -9.80
N SER A 234 5.99 17.69 -9.56
CA SER A 234 6.64 18.96 -9.91
C SER A 234 7.15 19.01 -11.35
N LYS A 235 6.81 18.02 -12.19
CA LYS A 235 7.17 17.94 -13.61
C LYS A 235 8.67 17.92 -13.90
N GLN A 236 9.50 17.50 -12.94
CA GLN A 236 10.94 17.29 -13.12
C GLN A 236 11.19 15.88 -13.69
N TYR A 237 10.64 15.60 -14.87
CA TYR A 237 10.50 14.25 -15.40
C TYR A 237 11.83 13.55 -15.69
N GLU A 238 12.88 14.28 -16.07
CA GLU A 238 14.21 13.71 -16.30
C GLU A 238 14.79 13.14 -15.00
N LYS A 239 14.76 13.93 -13.91
CA LYS A 239 15.21 13.49 -12.59
C LYS A 239 14.31 12.39 -12.02
N ALA A 240 13.00 12.52 -12.20
CA ALA A 240 12.05 11.50 -11.80
C ALA A 240 12.33 10.18 -12.52
N ARG A 241 12.64 10.21 -13.82
CA ARG A 241 12.99 9.03 -14.61
C ARG A 241 14.29 8.39 -14.10
N GLU A 242 15.33 9.18 -13.83
CA GLU A 242 16.58 8.66 -13.26
C GLU A 242 16.36 7.93 -11.94
N LEU A 243 15.56 8.52 -11.05
CA LEU A 243 15.21 7.91 -9.76
C LEU A 243 14.29 6.69 -9.92
N GLN A 244 13.30 6.76 -10.81
CA GLN A 244 12.42 5.64 -11.14
C GLN A 244 13.23 4.41 -11.55
N MET A 245 14.21 4.57 -12.44
CA MET A 245 15.02 3.45 -12.93
C MET A 245 15.84 2.79 -11.81
N LYS A 246 16.26 3.56 -10.80
CA LYS A 246 16.95 3.03 -9.61
C LYS A 246 16.05 2.23 -8.68
N LEU A 247 14.74 2.46 -8.73
CA LEU A 247 13.75 1.79 -7.88
C LEU A 247 13.13 0.54 -8.53
N VAL A 248 13.33 0.33 -9.84
CA VAL A 248 12.79 -0.84 -10.56
C VAL A 248 13.33 -2.15 -10.01
N GLU A 249 14.64 -2.30 -9.88
CA GLU A 249 15.25 -3.54 -9.36
C GLU A 249 14.83 -3.80 -7.90
N PRO A 250 14.91 -2.83 -6.96
CA PRO A 250 14.36 -3.00 -5.62
C PRO A 250 12.89 -3.41 -5.57
N GLU A 251 12.02 -2.81 -6.40
CA GLU A 251 10.60 -3.19 -6.47
C GLU A 251 10.43 -4.66 -6.89
N ILE A 252 11.18 -5.11 -7.90
CA ILE A 252 11.10 -6.50 -8.38
C ILE A 252 11.55 -7.46 -7.27
N THR A 253 12.65 -7.17 -6.59
CA THR A 253 13.12 -7.98 -5.46
C THR A 253 12.08 -8.02 -4.34
N VAL A 254 11.51 -6.86 -3.98
CA VAL A 254 10.52 -6.75 -2.91
C VAL A 254 9.19 -7.43 -3.20
N ARG A 255 8.90 -7.68 -4.47
CA ARG A 255 7.71 -8.40 -4.90
C ARG A 255 7.91 -9.92 -4.95
N ILE A 256 9.14 -10.37 -5.17
CA ILE A 256 9.50 -11.80 -5.27
C ILE A 256 9.72 -12.40 -3.88
N GLU A 257 10.45 -11.69 -3.02
CA GLU A 257 10.60 -12.02 -1.61
C GLU A 257 9.37 -11.47 -0.89
N ALA A 258 8.68 -12.26 -0.06
CA ALA A 258 7.54 -11.71 0.67
C ALA A 258 8.04 -10.51 1.50
N ILE A 259 7.35 -9.37 1.44
CA ILE A 259 7.75 -8.14 2.16
C ILE A 259 8.16 -8.40 3.62
N ASN A 260 7.58 -9.41 4.26
CA ASN A 260 7.90 -9.78 5.63
C ASN A 260 9.24 -10.55 5.75
N ASP A 261 9.60 -11.40 4.78
CA ASP A 261 10.93 -12.05 4.71
C ASP A 261 12.04 -11.01 4.50
N ILE A 262 11.71 -9.94 3.80
CA ILE A 262 12.61 -8.81 3.57
C ILE A 262 12.78 -8.01 4.85
N LEU A 263 11.72 -7.78 5.63
CA LEU A 263 11.85 -7.02 6.88
C LEU A 263 12.62 -7.77 7.97
N GLU A 264 12.75 -9.09 7.86
CA GLU A 264 13.66 -9.90 8.68
C GLU A 264 15.13 -9.77 8.26
N THR A 265 15.39 -9.64 6.96
CA THR A 265 16.73 -9.70 6.36
C THR A 265 17.33 -8.33 6.02
N TRP A 266 16.49 -7.31 5.85
CA TRP A 266 16.79 -5.98 5.31
C TRP A 266 16.33 -4.88 6.27
N SER A 267 17.09 -4.66 7.35
CA SER A 267 17.61 -3.33 7.69
C SER A 267 18.46 -3.33 8.96
N PRO A 268 19.68 -2.78 8.94
CA PRO A 268 20.38 -2.34 10.15
C PRO A 268 19.67 -1.18 10.90
N ARG A 269 18.64 -0.56 10.30
CA ARG A 269 17.90 0.59 10.87
C ARG A 269 16.64 0.22 11.66
N PHE A 270 16.12 -1.00 11.51
CA PHE A 270 14.98 -1.47 12.30
C PHE A 270 15.51 -2.23 13.52
N GLU A 271 15.36 -1.64 14.71
CA GLU A 271 15.88 -2.23 15.97
C GLU A 271 15.14 -3.50 16.42
N SER A 272 14.01 -3.84 15.79
CA SER A 272 13.23 -5.04 16.08
C SER A 272 13.31 -6.01 14.92
N ARG A 273 13.67 -7.26 15.22
CA ARG A 273 13.34 -8.39 14.36
C ARG A 273 11.83 -8.37 14.19
N HIS A 274 11.34 -8.17 12.97
CA HIS A 274 9.97 -8.54 12.64
C HIS A 274 9.94 -10.06 12.88
N GLY A 275 9.11 -10.56 13.79
CA GLY A 275 9.01 -12.01 13.96
C GLY A 275 8.53 -12.68 12.67
N HIS A 276 8.66 -14.01 12.62
CA HIS A 276 8.27 -14.81 11.47
C HIS A 276 6.86 -14.50 10.99
N PRO A 277 6.65 -14.35 9.67
CA PRO A 277 5.32 -14.26 9.07
C PRO A 277 4.45 -15.39 9.61
N ARG A 278 3.17 -15.14 9.87
CA ARG A 278 2.32 -16.07 10.61
C ARG A 278 2.20 -17.45 9.95
N ILE A 279 2.37 -17.54 8.63
CA ILE A 279 2.40 -18.81 7.87
C ILE A 279 3.80 -19.38 7.61
N LEU A 280 4.88 -18.62 7.80
CA LEU A 280 6.25 -19.11 7.59
C LEU A 280 6.92 -19.65 8.87
N ARG A 281 6.14 -19.94 9.91
CA ARG A 281 6.62 -20.58 11.16
C ARG A 281 6.91 -22.09 11.02
N GLY A 282 7.04 -22.59 9.78
CA GLY A 282 7.35 -23.98 9.47
C GLY A 282 8.78 -24.14 8.96
N SER A 283 9.64 -24.69 9.81
CA SER A 283 11.06 -25.08 9.59
C SER A 283 12.06 -23.96 9.30
N PRO A 284 13.28 -23.99 9.91
CA PRO A 284 14.43 -23.41 9.24
C PRO A 284 14.53 -24.14 7.91
N THR A 285 14.17 -23.47 6.82
CA THR A 285 14.44 -24.01 5.51
C THR A 285 15.94 -24.17 5.43
N GLU A 286 16.40 -25.42 5.57
CA GLU A 286 17.50 -25.89 4.75
C GLU A 286 17.32 -25.24 3.40
N ALA A 287 18.34 -24.45 3.06
CA ALA A 287 18.44 -23.69 1.84
C ALA A 287 17.55 -24.29 0.76
N VAL A 288 16.59 -23.49 0.28
CA VAL A 288 16.19 -23.61 -1.12
C VAL A 288 17.52 -23.64 -1.86
N THR A 289 17.89 -24.83 -2.32
CA THR A 289 19.14 -25.09 -3.01
C THR A 289 19.31 -23.95 -3.99
N PRO A 290 20.42 -23.18 -3.92
CA PRO A 290 20.63 -22.11 -4.88
C PRO A 290 20.50 -22.78 -6.24
N CYS A 291 19.60 -22.28 -7.10
CA CYS A 291 19.69 -22.58 -8.52
C CYS A 291 21.18 -22.55 -8.86
N HIS A 292 21.70 -23.69 -9.31
CA HIS A 292 23.10 -23.83 -9.68
C HIS A 292 23.41 -22.78 -10.74
N GLY A 293 23.98 -21.67 -10.29
CA GLY A 293 24.06 -20.44 -11.10
C GLY A 293 24.12 -19.17 -10.26
N ARG A 294 25.14 -19.05 -9.40
CA ARG A 294 25.60 -17.79 -8.77
C ARG A 294 24.57 -17.04 -7.90
N CYS A 295 24.56 -17.36 -6.60
CA CYS A 295 24.28 -16.36 -5.57
C CYS A 295 25.34 -15.24 -5.67
N PRO A 296 25.00 -13.99 -6.00
CA PRO A 296 25.96 -12.92 -5.98
C PRO A 296 26.20 -12.55 -4.51
N ARG A 297 27.39 -12.87 -3.99
CA ARG A 297 27.98 -12.23 -2.81
C ARG A 297 28.30 -10.75 -3.10
N GLY A 298 27.31 -9.99 -3.56
CA GLY A 298 27.46 -8.67 -4.17
C GLY A 298 26.51 -7.60 -3.65
N ASN A 299 25.59 -7.92 -2.74
CA ASN A 299 24.57 -6.94 -2.31
C ASN A 299 25.16 -5.78 -1.49
N GLN A 300 26.32 -5.95 -0.84
CA GLN A 300 27.03 -4.81 -0.24
C GLN A 300 27.44 -3.75 -1.29
N SER A 301 27.66 -4.16 -2.55
CA SER A 301 28.00 -3.26 -3.67
C SER A 301 26.79 -2.60 -4.33
N LEU A 302 25.57 -3.12 -4.13
CA LEU A 302 24.35 -2.53 -4.69
C LEU A 302 24.00 -1.21 -3.98
N PHE A 303 24.19 -1.16 -2.66
CA PHE A 303 23.97 0.03 -1.84
C PHE A 303 24.91 1.20 -2.19
N GLU A 304 26.18 0.91 -2.46
CA GLU A 304 27.15 1.93 -2.89
C GLU A 304 26.91 2.39 -4.34
N LYS A 305 26.41 1.51 -5.21
CA LYS A 305 26.13 1.82 -6.63
C LYS A 305 24.89 2.70 -6.85
N ILE A 306 23.85 2.59 -6.00
CA ILE A 306 22.61 3.36 -6.18
C ILE A 306 22.74 4.80 -5.59
N GLY A 307 23.76 5.06 -4.76
CA GLY A 307 24.13 6.40 -4.32
C GLY A 307 23.27 6.99 -3.19
N PHE A 308 22.47 6.16 -2.50
CA PHE A 308 21.61 6.60 -1.39
C PHE A 308 22.33 6.81 -0.05
N PHE A 309 23.64 6.50 0.02
CA PHE A 309 24.43 6.64 1.24
C PHE A 309 25.57 7.64 1.04
N GLN A 310 25.47 8.82 1.65
CA GLN A 310 26.68 9.58 1.97
C GLN A 310 27.39 8.88 3.13
N LYS A 311 28.63 8.42 2.92
CA LYS A 311 29.50 7.98 4.02
C LYS A 311 29.61 9.13 5.02
N PRO A 312 29.56 8.87 6.34
CA PRO A 312 29.93 9.89 7.32
C PRO A 312 31.34 10.38 6.96
N VAL A 313 31.49 11.68 6.76
CA VAL A 313 32.80 12.30 6.64
C VAL A 313 33.46 12.11 8.00
N MET A 314 34.34 11.12 8.11
CA MET A 314 35.23 11.02 9.26
C MET A 314 36.16 12.24 9.21
N SER A 315 35.88 13.23 10.06
CA SER A 315 36.83 14.28 10.36
C SER A 315 38.07 13.64 10.99
N ARG A 316 39.18 13.65 10.27
CA ARG A 316 40.48 13.34 10.87
C ARG A 316 40.81 14.40 11.91
N LYS A 317 40.90 13.99 13.17
CA LYS A 317 41.77 14.60 14.18
C LYS A 317 42.61 13.49 14.78
#